data_AF-A0A1F3VNC3-F1
#
_entry.id   AF-A0A1F3VNC3-F1
#
_cell.length_a   1.000
_cell.length_b   1.000
_cell.length_c   1.000
_cell.angle_alpha   90.00
_cell.angle_beta   90.00
_cell.angle_gamma   90.00
#
_symmetry.space_group_name_H-M   'P 1'
#
loop_
_entity.id
_entity.type
_entity.pdbx_description
1 polymer ?
#
loop_
_entity_poly.entity_id
_entity_poly.type
_entity_poly.pdbx_seq_one_letter_code
_entity_poly.pdbx_strand_id
1 'polypeptide(L)'
;MKKIIIFMVLSVMSMAIYAETINATTNATITTTIESLSEEAALIDISRTKDSIVLGANKDQSIQIRLIVSDFGRSDAGSPRYNLYLNYFHVDRINNTRTAFDLGLFMELISTKRIRAGVYEIEAIRFTNIAPSLQKRVTLTIDTTQVSIDDKQFRSLGDEFADPYIMSTITVDEK
;
A
#
# COMPACT_ATOMS: atom_id res chain seq x y z
N MET A 1 -8.67 -50.02 -55.11
CA MET A 1 -8.70 -48.56 -55.33
C MET A 1 -9.55 -47.91 -54.26
N LYS A 2 -9.05 -46.78 -53.72
CA LYS A 2 -9.71 -45.78 -52.84
C LYS A 2 -9.93 -46.15 -51.37
N LYS A 3 -9.07 -45.51 -50.57
CA LYS A 3 -9.09 -45.27 -49.12
C LYS A 3 -10.36 -44.54 -48.71
N ILE A 4 -10.94 -44.88 -47.57
CA ILE A 4 -11.59 -43.91 -46.68
C ILE A 4 -11.19 -44.25 -45.25
N ILE A 5 -10.38 -43.36 -44.66
CA ILE A 5 -10.05 -43.32 -43.24
C ILE A 5 -11.10 -42.40 -42.61
N ILE A 6 -11.91 -42.91 -41.68
CA ILE A 6 -12.72 -42.07 -40.80
C ILE A 6 -12.04 -42.10 -39.43
N PHE A 7 -11.32 -41.02 -39.12
CA PHE A 7 -10.89 -40.71 -37.77
C PHE A 7 -12.14 -40.28 -36.99
N MET A 8 -12.59 -41.10 -36.04
CA MET A 8 -13.55 -40.66 -35.03
C MET A 8 -12.79 -40.47 -33.72
N VAL A 9 -12.55 -39.21 -33.37
CA VAL A 9 -11.97 -38.81 -32.10
C VAL A 9 -12.97 -39.16 -31.00
N LEU A 10 -12.62 -40.12 -30.14
CA LEU A 10 -13.40 -40.47 -28.96
C LEU A 10 -13.24 -39.35 -27.93
N SER A 11 -14.29 -38.55 -27.74
CA SER A 11 -14.34 -37.53 -26.71
C SER A 11 -14.38 -38.19 -25.33
N VAL A 12 -13.28 -38.12 -24.58
CA VAL A 12 -13.29 -38.44 -23.15
C VAL A 12 -13.77 -37.20 -22.40
N MET A 13 -15.08 -37.08 -22.22
CA MET A 13 -15.64 -36.25 -21.16
C MET A 13 -15.48 -37.03 -19.86
N SER A 14 -14.35 -36.87 -19.16
CA SER A 14 -14.27 -37.28 -17.76
C SER A 14 -14.71 -36.10 -16.89
N MET A 15 -15.88 -36.30 -16.29
CA MET A 15 -16.53 -35.47 -15.28
C MET A 15 -15.52 -34.76 -14.36
N ALA A 16 -15.46 -33.44 -14.44
CA ALA A 16 -14.96 -32.64 -13.34
C ALA A 16 -15.98 -32.75 -12.20
N ILE A 17 -15.51 -33.32 -11.09
CA ILE A 17 -16.23 -33.51 -9.84
C ILE A 17 -16.76 -32.14 -9.38
N TYR A 18 -18.08 -32.00 -9.29
CA TYR A 18 -18.70 -30.97 -8.46
C TYR A 18 -18.44 -31.35 -7.00
N ALA A 19 -17.36 -30.80 -6.43
CA ALA A 19 -17.20 -30.72 -5.00
C ALA A 19 -17.79 -29.38 -4.55
N GLU A 20 -19.10 -29.39 -4.36
CA GLU A 20 -19.77 -28.39 -3.53
C GLU A 20 -19.46 -28.76 -2.07
N THR A 21 -18.36 -28.21 -1.55
CA THR A 21 -18.19 -28.05 -0.10
C THR A 21 -18.03 -26.56 0.17
N ILE A 22 -19.19 -25.94 0.39
CA ILE A 22 -19.37 -24.59 0.91
C ILE A 22 -18.71 -24.49 2.30
N ASN A 23 -18.10 -23.33 2.58
CA ASN A 23 -17.54 -22.83 3.84
C ASN A 23 -16.08 -23.16 4.17
N ALA A 24 -15.18 -22.59 3.37
CA ALA A 24 -14.01 -21.92 3.94
C ALA A 24 -13.95 -20.51 3.37
N THR A 25 -14.57 -19.54 4.05
CA THR A 25 -14.19 -18.13 3.89
C THR A 25 -12.76 -18.02 4.37
N THR A 26 -11.80 -18.28 3.49
CA THR A 26 -10.41 -17.95 3.74
C THR A 26 -10.37 -16.43 3.87
N ASN A 27 -10.19 -15.95 5.10
CA ASN A 27 -9.65 -14.63 5.38
C ASN A 27 -8.21 -14.59 4.84
N ALA A 28 -8.06 -14.68 3.53
CA ALA A 28 -6.78 -14.69 2.86
C ALA A 28 -6.16 -13.32 3.08
N THR A 29 -5.06 -13.30 3.82
CA THR A 29 -4.25 -12.09 3.95
C THR A 29 -3.51 -11.90 2.64
N ILE A 30 -3.66 -10.73 2.02
CA ILE A 30 -2.95 -10.38 0.79
C ILE A 30 -1.71 -9.58 1.19
N THR A 31 -0.54 -10.19 1.07
CA THR A 31 0.75 -9.52 1.29
C THR A 31 1.21 -8.87 -0.01
N THR A 32 1.48 -7.58 0.03
CA THR A 32 1.98 -6.79 -1.10
C THR A 32 3.27 -6.09 -0.71
N THR A 33 4.27 -6.10 -1.60
CA THR A 33 5.45 -5.25 -1.48
C THR A 33 5.21 -3.96 -2.26
N ILE A 34 5.34 -2.82 -1.59
CA ILE A 34 5.15 -1.50 -2.18
C ILE A 34 6.50 -0.81 -2.28
N GLU A 35 6.88 -0.40 -3.49
CA GLU A 35 8.04 0.45 -3.74
C GLU A 35 7.74 1.89 -3.35
N SER A 36 8.76 2.61 -2.86
CA SER A 36 8.67 4.05 -2.66
C SER A 36 8.40 4.75 -3.98
N LEU A 37 7.61 5.82 -3.92
CA LEU A 37 7.38 6.72 -5.04
C LEU A 37 8.70 7.32 -5.54
N SER A 38 8.74 7.81 -6.78
CA SER A 38 9.82 8.68 -7.21
C SER A 38 9.81 9.99 -6.41
N GLU A 39 10.92 10.72 -6.39
CA GLU A 39 11.01 12.00 -5.69
C GLU A 39 9.93 13.00 -6.15
N GLU A 40 9.66 13.06 -7.47
CA GLU A 40 8.61 13.90 -8.04
C GLU A 40 7.20 13.45 -7.61
N ALA A 41 6.92 12.14 -7.64
CA ALA A 41 5.62 11.61 -7.24
C ALA A 41 5.38 11.69 -5.73
N ALA A 42 6.45 11.79 -4.92
CA ALA A 42 6.38 12.01 -3.48
C ALA A 42 6.02 13.45 -3.09
N LEU A 43 5.97 14.39 -4.06
CA LEU A 43 5.47 15.75 -3.86
C LEU A 43 3.95 15.75 -3.75
N ILE A 44 3.44 15.49 -2.55
CA ILE A 44 2.00 15.50 -2.27
C ILE A 44 1.50 16.94 -2.19
N ASP A 45 0.44 17.25 -2.94
CA ASP A 45 -0.21 18.57 -2.94
C ASP A 45 -0.83 18.88 -1.57
N ILE A 46 -0.28 19.89 -0.90
CA ILE A 46 -0.73 20.35 0.43
C ILE A 46 -2.17 20.83 0.38
N SER A 47 -2.61 21.45 -0.73
CA SER A 47 -3.99 21.94 -0.85
C SER A 47 -5.03 20.82 -0.85
N ARG A 48 -4.61 19.61 -1.20
CA ARG A 48 -5.43 18.39 -1.19
C ARG A 48 -5.23 17.57 0.08
N THR A 49 -4.26 17.90 0.91
CA THR A 49 -4.01 17.16 2.15
C THR A 49 -5.11 17.46 3.16
N LYS A 50 -5.93 16.45 3.45
CA LYS A 50 -6.97 16.52 4.48
C LYS A 50 -6.40 16.34 5.87
N ASP A 51 -5.49 15.38 6.04
CA ASP A 51 -4.92 15.04 7.35
C ASP A 51 -3.48 14.52 7.21
N SER A 52 -2.70 14.68 8.29
CA SER A 52 -1.33 14.18 8.43
C SER A 52 -1.16 13.61 9.84
N ILE A 53 -1.30 12.29 9.96
CA ILE A 53 -1.33 11.58 11.25
C ILE A 53 0.06 11.01 11.54
N VAL A 54 0.66 11.34 12.69
CA VAL A 54 1.92 10.71 13.11
C VAL A 54 1.63 9.31 13.67
N LEU A 55 2.08 8.27 12.94
CA LEU A 55 1.93 6.88 13.36
C LEU A 55 3.02 6.45 14.34
N GLY A 56 4.23 6.99 14.18
CA GLY A 56 5.32 6.76 15.12
C GLY A 56 6.43 7.77 14.94
N ALA A 57 7.14 8.05 16.03
CA ALA A 57 8.29 8.92 16.04
C ALA A 57 9.37 8.40 17.00
N ASN A 58 10.60 8.82 16.80
CA ASN A 58 11.65 8.70 17.82
C ASN A 58 11.43 9.75 18.94
N LYS A 59 12.26 9.68 19.98
CA LYS A 59 12.07 10.44 21.24
C LYS A 59 12.07 11.96 21.03
N ASP A 60 12.95 12.43 20.16
CA ASP A 60 13.16 13.84 19.80
C ASP A 60 12.34 14.26 18.56
N GLN A 61 11.57 13.34 17.99
CA GLN A 61 10.71 13.55 16.82
C GLN A 61 11.44 13.96 15.53
N SER A 62 12.77 13.80 15.47
CA SER A 62 13.54 13.98 14.25
C SER A 62 13.18 12.94 13.20
N ILE A 63 12.83 11.72 13.59
CA ILE A 63 12.37 10.66 12.68
C ILE A 63 10.90 10.38 12.92
N GLN A 64 10.10 10.42 11.87
CA GLN A 64 8.65 10.24 11.92
C GLN A 64 8.14 9.37 10.78
N ILE A 65 7.19 8.50 11.10
CA ILE A 65 6.32 7.83 10.14
C ILE A 65 4.97 8.50 10.22
N ARG A 66 4.49 9.04 9.10
CA ARG A 66 3.22 9.73 8.98
C ARG A 66 2.32 9.02 7.98
N LEU A 67 1.02 9.03 8.25
CA LEU A 67 -0.01 8.74 7.27
C LEU A 67 -0.55 10.06 6.76
N ILE A 68 -0.41 10.31 5.46
CA ILE A 68 -0.99 11.47 4.78
C ILE A 68 -2.28 11.03 4.11
N VAL A 69 -3.36 11.73 4.43
CA VAL A 69 -4.69 11.51 3.84
C VAL A 69 -4.93 12.62 2.83
N SER A 70 -4.85 12.31 1.54
CA SER A 70 -5.06 13.28 0.46
C SER A 70 -6.48 13.15 -0.10
N ASP A 71 -7.24 14.24 -0.17
CA ASP A 71 -8.56 14.27 -0.82
C ASP A 71 -8.38 14.26 -2.35
N PHE A 72 -8.63 13.09 -2.94
CA PHE A 72 -8.58 12.87 -4.37
C PHE A 72 -9.84 13.41 -5.08
N GLY A 73 -10.81 13.96 -4.33
CA GLY A 73 -12.09 14.45 -4.83
C GLY A 73 -13.09 13.32 -5.05
N ARG A 74 -14.38 13.67 -5.14
CA ARG A 74 -15.47 12.75 -5.51
C ARG A 74 -15.97 13.08 -6.90
N SER A 75 -16.08 12.06 -7.75
CA SER A 75 -16.79 12.18 -9.04
C SER A 75 -18.27 11.78 -8.90
N ASP A 76 -18.60 10.85 -8.00
CA ASP A 76 -19.96 10.40 -7.70
C ASP A 76 -20.06 9.76 -6.29
N ALA A 77 -21.26 9.28 -5.92
CA ALA A 77 -21.53 8.65 -4.62
C ALA A 77 -20.76 7.32 -4.40
N GLY A 78 -20.11 6.77 -5.44
CA GLY A 78 -19.37 5.51 -5.42
C GLY A 78 -17.86 5.64 -5.63
N SER A 79 -17.34 6.85 -5.80
CA SER A 79 -15.91 7.08 -6.09
C SER A 79 -15.07 7.10 -4.81
N PRO A 80 -13.84 6.51 -4.84
CA PRO A 80 -12.85 6.74 -3.79
C PRO A 80 -12.66 8.23 -3.54
N ARG A 81 -12.51 8.60 -2.28
CA ARG A 81 -12.37 9.99 -1.88
C ARG A 81 -10.96 10.33 -1.44
N TYR A 82 -10.27 9.38 -0.82
CA TYR A 82 -8.97 9.62 -0.22
C TYR A 82 -7.91 8.73 -0.87
N ASN A 83 -6.77 9.30 -1.21
CA ASN A 83 -5.55 8.52 -1.39
C ASN A 83 -4.76 8.53 -0.08
N LEU A 84 -4.25 7.36 0.32
CA LEU A 84 -3.45 7.25 1.54
C LEU A 84 -1.98 7.08 1.19
N TYR A 85 -1.13 7.94 1.74
CA TYR A 85 0.31 7.84 1.58
C TYR A 85 0.98 7.58 2.92
N LEU A 86 1.89 6.62 2.98
CA LEU A 86 2.80 6.49 4.09
C LEU A 86 4.05 7.32 3.81
N ASN A 87 4.40 8.21 4.71
CA ASN A 87 5.58 9.07 4.57
C ASN A 87 6.56 8.78 5.70
N TYR A 88 7.80 8.47 5.34
CA TYR A 88 8.94 8.52 6.25
C TYR A 88 9.58 9.89 6.12
N PHE A 89 9.80 10.54 7.26
CA PHE A 89 10.44 11.84 7.32
C PHE A 89 11.53 11.84 8.39
N HIS A 90 12.72 12.31 8.03
CA HIS A 90 13.83 12.53 8.93
C HIS A 90 14.29 13.98 8.81
N VAL A 91 14.21 14.72 9.92
CA VAL A 91 14.72 16.07 10.08
C VAL A 91 16.07 15.99 10.78
N ASP A 92 17.12 16.34 10.07
CA ASP A 92 18.42 16.65 10.68
C ASP A 92 18.77 18.12 10.40
N ARG A 93 19.72 18.67 11.17
CA ARG A 93 20.17 20.06 11.02
C ARG A 93 20.81 20.34 9.67
N ILE A 94 21.34 19.30 9.02
CA ILE A 94 22.16 19.42 7.82
C ILE A 94 21.38 18.96 6.60
N ASN A 95 20.77 17.76 6.64
CA ASN A 95 20.10 17.14 5.51
C ASN A 95 18.77 16.55 5.95
N ASN A 96 17.66 16.86 5.27
CA ASN A 96 16.41 16.15 5.54
C ASN A 96 16.30 14.93 4.63
N THR A 97 15.67 13.88 5.12
CA THR A 97 15.28 12.74 4.27
C THR A 97 13.78 12.64 4.22
N ARG A 98 13.26 12.33 3.04
CA ARG A 98 11.88 11.86 2.91
C ARG A 98 11.79 10.68 1.95
N THR A 99 10.82 9.83 2.20
CA THR A 99 10.34 8.85 1.22
C THR A 99 8.85 8.62 1.43
N ALA A 100 8.12 8.36 0.35
CA ALA A 100 6.67 8.19 0.38
C ALA A 100 6.26 6.89 -0.32
N PHE A 101 5.21 6.26 0.17
CA PHE A 101 4.63 5.03 -0.39
C PHE A 101 3.14 5.27 -0.61
N ASP A 102 2.63 4.90 -1.78
CA ASP A 102 1.19 4.95 -2.09
C ASP A 102 0.52 3.66 -1.59
N LEU A 103 -0.39 3.80 -0.62
CA LEU A 103 -1.16 2.67 -0.05
C LEU A 103 -2.47 2.43 -0.81
N GLY A 104 -2.81 3.31 -1.74
CA GLY A 104 -3.96 3.24 -2.62
C GLY A 104 -5.15 4.08 -2.18
N LEU A 105 -6.22 3.92 -2.97
CA LEU A 105 -7.44 4.72 -2.87
C LEU A 105 -8.47 4.09 -1.91
N PHE A 106 -9.08 4.93 -1.08
CA PHE A 106 -10.05 4.55 -0.06
C PHE A 106 -11.23 5.53 -0.03
N MET A 107 -12.37 5.05 0.49
CA MET A 107 -13.57 5.85 0.73
C MET A 107 -13.45 6.65 2.02
N GLU A 108 -12.89 6.00 3.05
CA GLU A 108 -12.84 6.53 4.41
C GLU A 108 -11.69 5.90 5.18
N LEU A 109 -11.00 6.70 5.98
CA LEU A 109 -10.09 6.25 7.02
C LEU A 109 -10.89 6.10 8.32
N ILE A 110 -10.84 4.90 8.93
CA ILE A 110 -11.59 4.59 10.15
C ILE A 110 -10.71 4.76 11.39
N SER A 111 -9.54 4.13 11.39
CA SER A 111 -8.63 4.18 12.54
C SER A 111 -7.19 3.90 12.12
N THR A 112 -6.26 4.32 12.98
CA THR A 112 -4.83 4.03 12.85
C THR A 112 -4.26 3.65 14.20
N LYS A 113 -3.35 2.68 14.23
CA LYS A 113 -2.73 2.20 15.46
C LYS A 113 -1.28 1.80 15.23
N ARG A 114 -0.41 2.14 16.17
CA ARG A 114 0.94 1.58 16.24
C ARG A 114 0.89 0.25 17.00
N ILE A 115 1.24 -0.85 16.34
CA ILE A 115 1.32 -2.17 16.99
C ILE A 115 2.64 -2.27 17.76
N ARG A 116 3.75 -1.96 17.09
CA ARG A 116 5.10 -1.94 17.67
C ARG A 116 5.99 -0.97 16.90
N ALA A 117 7.27 -0.86 17.27
CA ALA A 117 8.21 -0.05 16.50
C ALA A 117 8.29 -0.54 15.05
N GLY A 118 8.06 0.37 14.10
CA GLY A 118 8.10 0.09 12.67
C GLY A 118 6.91 -0.67 12.10
N VAL A 119 5.91 -1.06 12.92
CA VAL A 119 4.73 -1.79 12.43
C VAL A 119 3.44 -1.11 12.84
N TYR A 120 2.60 -0.81 11.86
CA TYR A 120 1.40 0.00 11.99
C TYR A 120 0.18 -0.70 11.40
N GLU A 121 -0.99 -0.37 11.92
CA GLU A 121 -2.28 -0.87 11.47
C GLU A 121 -3.15 0.31 11.03
N ILE A 122 -3.78 0.17 9.87
CA ILE A 122 -4.72 1.15 9.32
C ILE A 122 -6.01 0.42 8.99
N GLU A 123 -7.11 0.86 9.58
CA GLU A 123 -8.45 0.41 9.19
C GLU A 123 -9.09 1.44 8.27
N ALA A 124 -9.57 1.00 7.12
CA ALA A 124 -10.18 1.87 6.13
C ALA A 124 -11.34 1.16 5.40
N ILE A 125 -12.18 1.94 4.74
CA ILE A 125 -13.18 1.43 3.81
C ILE A 125 -12.62 1.56 2.40
N ARG A 126 -12.43 0.43 1.72
CA ARG A 126 -12.00 0.37 0.32
C ARG A 126 -13.19 0.06 -0.60
N PHE A 127 -13.10 0.55 -1.83
CA PHE A 127 -13.95 0.14 -2.94
C PHE A 127 -13.61 -1.28 -3.41
N THR A 128 -14.62 -2.06 -3.78
CA THR A 128 -14.39 -3.36 -4.45
C THR A 128 -14.81 -3.28 -5.91
N ASN A 129 -13.94 -3.74 -6.81
CA ASN A 129 -14.20 -3.73 -8.26
C ASN A 129 -15.31 -4.72 -8.68
N ILE A 130 -15.79 -5.55 -7.77
CA ILE A 130 -16.76 -6.62 -8.04
C ILE A 130 -18.21 -6.07 -8.00
N ALA A 131 -18.47 -5.02 -7.23
CA ALA A 131 -19.70 -4.23 -7.33
C ALA A 131 -19.46 -2.82 -6.78
N PRO A 132 -19.74 -1.73 -7.54
CA PRO A 132 -19.46 -0.37 -7.09
C PRO A 132 -20.17 0.07 -5.79
N SER A 133 -21.18 -0.67 -5.37
CA SER A 133 -21.93 -0.48 -4.13
C SER A 133 -21.38 -1.26 -2.94
N LEU A 134 -20.44 -2.20 -3.14
CA LEU A 134 -19.84 -3.00 -2.09
C LEU A 134 -18.57 -2.33 -1.56
N GLN A 135 -18.77 -1.58 -0.49
CA GLN A 135 -17.72 -1.07 0.38
C GLN A 135 -17.20 -2.21 1.26
N LYS A 136 -15.89 -2.45 1.26
CA LYS A 136 -15.25 -3.43 2.14
C LYS A 136 -14.43 -2.69 3.19
N ARG A 137 -14.67 -2.99 4.47
CA ARG A 137 -13.74 -2.62 5.54
C ARG A 137 -12.51 -3.52 5.42
N VAL A 138 -11.34 -2.91 5.33
CA VAL A 138 -10.05 -3.59 5.24
C VAL A 138 -9.14 -3.12 6.37
N THR A 139 -8.27 -4.02 6.80
CA THR A 139 -7.19 -3.70 7.74
C THR A 139 -5.86 -3.91 7.05
N LEU A 140 -5.07 -2.84 6.95
CA LEU A 140 -3.70 -2.86 6.43
C LEU A 140 -2.73 -2.95 7.60
N THR A 141 -1.89 -3.97 7.63
CA THR A 141 -0.73 -4.05 8.52
C THR A 141 0.53 -3.69 7.72
N ILE A 142 1.19 -2.61 8.09
CA ILE A 142 2.31 -2.04 7.36
C ILE A 142 3.59 -2.27 8.16
N ASP A 143 4.58 -2.92 7.55
CA ASP A 143 5.91 -3.11 8.11
C ASP A 143 6.93 -2.18 7.41
N THR A 144 7.38 -1.19 8.17
CA THR A 144 8.39 -0.19 7.76
C THR A 144 9.79 -0.51 8.27
N THR A 145 9.99 -1.63 8.97
CA THR A 145 11.32 -2.01 9.51
C THR A 145 12.37 -2.26 8.42
N GLN A 146 11.91 -2.44 7.18
CA GLN A 146 12.74 -2.60 5.99
C GLN A 146 13.31 -1.27 5.49
N VAL A 147 12.71 -0.13 5.86
CA VAL A 147 13.22 1.20 5.53
C VAL A 147 14.41 1.48 6.42
N SER A 148 15.60 1.48 5.83
CA SER A 148 16.85 1.75 6.54
C SER A 148 17.62 2.86 5.84
N ILE A 149 18.26 3.70 6.65
CA ILE A 149 19.16 4.76 6.19
C ILE A 149 20.53 4.43 6.75
N ASP A 150 21.54 4.33 5.90
CA ASP A 150 22.92 4.34 6.35
C ASP A 150 23.31 5.80 6.68
N ASP A 151 23.21 6.16 7.96
CA ASP A 151 23.52 7.50 8.47
C ASP A 151 24.96 7.94 8.11
N LYS A 152 25.88 6.99 7.89
CA LYS A 152 27.25 7.31 7.47
C LYS A 152 27.33 7.71 6.01
N GLN A 153 26.58 7.04 5.14
CA GLN A 153 26.47 7.45 3.73
C GLN A 153 25.75 8.80 3.61
N PHE A 154 24.74 9.03 4.46
CA PHE A 154 23.97 10.27 4.46
C PHE A 154 24.81 11.51 4.80
N ARG A 155 25.71 11.40 5.79
CA ARG A 155 26.66 12.46 6.15
C ARG A 155 27.78 12.65 5.13
N SER A 156 28.02 11.68 4.25
CA SER A 156 29.10 11.70 3.26
C SER A 156 28.76 12.42 1.95
N LEU A 157 27.50 12.84 1.76
CA LEU A 157 27.02 13.49 0.54
C LEU A 157 27.66 14.87 0.24
N GLY A 158 28.49 15.40 1.16
CA GLY A 158 29.43 16.49 0.89
C GLY A 158 28.81 17.88 0.75
N ASP A 159 27.54 17.98 0.35
CA ASP A 159 26.76 19.20 0.36
C ASP A 159 25.98 19.31 1.67
N GLU A 160 26.30 20.34 2.46
CA GLU A 160 25.39 20.85 3.48
C GLU A 160 24.09 21.26 2.77
N PHE A 161 22.92 20.87 3.30
CA PHE A 161 21.58 21.17 2.74
C PHE A 161 21.12 20.29 1.56
N ALA A 162 21.72 19.12 1.35
CA ALA A 162 21.12 18.14 0.45
C ALA A 162 19.88 17.51 1.12
N ASP A 163 18.75 17.46 0.40
CA ASP A 163 17.53 16.74 0.83
C ASP A 163 17.39 15.41 0.04
N PRO A 164 18.29 14.43 0.24
CA PRO A 164 18.31 13.23 -0.56
C PRO A 164 17.02 12.39 -0.37
N TYR A 165 16.56 11.85 -1.49
CA TYR A 165 15.43 10.94 -1.55
C TYR A 165 15.89 9.49 -1.47
N ILE A 166 15.26 8.67 -0.64
CA ILE A 166 15.62 7.25 -0.48
C ILE A 166 14.60 6.36 -1.19
N MET A 167 15.12 5.52 -2.08
CA MET A 167 14.35 4.44 -2.69
C MET A 167 14.35 3.22 -1.76
N SER A 168 13.17 2.71 -1.42
CA SER A 168 13.00 1.57 -0.52
C SER A 168 11.72 0.81 -0.85
N THR A 169 11.52 -0.33 -0.19
CA THR A 169 10.25 -1.07 -0.20
C THR A 169 9.68 -1.21 1.20
N ILE A 170 8.35 -1.38 1.29
CA ILE A 170 7.65 -1.81 2.49
C ILE A 170 6.77 -3.02 2.20
N THR A 171 6.48 -3.81 3.23
CA THR A 171 5.52 -4.90 3.16
C THR A 171 4.19 -4.47 3.77
N VAL A 172 3.08 -4.71 3.08
CA VAL A 172 1.72 -4.42 3.53
C VAL A 172 0.86 -5.67 3.43
N ASP A 173 0.31 -6.10 4.57
CA ASP A 173 -0.65 -7.19 4.67
C ASP A 173 -2.07 -6.64 4.76
N GLU A 174 -2.95 -7.03 3.85
CA GLU A 174 -4.35 -6.65 3.84
C GLU A 174 -5.27 -7.81 4.23
N LYS A 175 -6.25 -7.53 5.11
CA LYS A 175 -7.32 -8.45 5.50
C LYS A 175 -8.69 -7.86 5.17
#